data_AF-A0A2Z5JZ45-F1
#
_entry.id   AF-A0A2Z5JZ45-F1
#
_cell.length_a   1.000
_cell.length_b   1.000
_cell.length_c   1.000
_cell.angle_alpha   90.00
_cell.angle_beta   90.00
_cell.angle_gamma   90.00
#
_symmetry.space_group_name_H-M   'P 1'
#
loop_
_entity.id
_entity.type
_entity.pdbx_description
1 polymer ?
#
loop_
_entity_poly.entity_id
_entity_poly.type
_entity_poly.pdbx_seq_one_letter_code
_entity_poly.pdbx_strand_id
1 'polypeptide(L)'
;MTKNTMDIPADLPLSTRVKALKKAWEQAEARLSEYKTENSRYTSRRTLNALDQYVYHVPAIREAEQELKEQEIQAAAAGKELPDRDATLRPIEEKVSEYRRMVPALEALVSKAHQEYLEGVKAELLPMGLKEAAKAQKAREEWERLHRAAMEAKATLEKHAGLFTFCVSEGDMDTHPRYGHSQGDNLEYWQLAEDGRLTWEASQELDYLDWVVKVPGLIEPNPNPPVTEEFNHNHKPRHFIAKADGYGGNWEH
;
A
#
# COMPACT_ATOMS: atom_id res chain seq x y z
N MET A 1 14.80 -28.10 -6.65
CA MET A 1 14.43 -27.07 -7.64
C MET A 1 13.67 -25.98 -6.91
N THR A 2 14.28 -24.81 -6.76
CA THR A 2 13.61 -23.63 -6.21
C THR A 2 12.47 -23.25 -7.16
N LYS A 3 11.23 -23.31 -6.67
CA LYS A 3 10.03 -22.93 -7.40
C LYS A 3 10.14 -21.43 -7.64
N ASN A 4 10.65 -21.03 -8.80
CA ASN A 4 10.80 -19.63 -9.18
C ASN A 4 9.38 -19.08 -9.35
N THR A 5 8.83 -18.56 -8.26
CA THR A 5 7.45 -18.11 -8.14
C THR A 5 7.48 -16.63 -8.44
N MET A 6 7.19 -16.30 -9.69
CA MET A 6 6.89 -14.91 -10.05
C MET A 6 5.50 -14.63 -9.46
N ASP A 7 5.46 -13.94 -8.33
CA ASP A 7 4.19 -13.50 -7.73
C ASP A 7 3.63 -12.34 -8.56
N ILE A 8 2.77 -12.69 -9.50
CA ILE A 8 2.17 -11.74 -10.45
C ILE A 8 1.01 -11.03 -9.74
N PRO A 9 0.99 -9.68 -9.68
CA PRO A 9 -0.11 -8.93 -9.09
C PRO A 9 -1.47 -9.31 -9.72
N ALA A 10 -2.49 -9.47 -8.87
CA ALA A 10 -3.82 -9.92 -9.31
C ALA A 10 -4.52 -8.92 -10.23
N ASP A 11 -4.17 -7.64 -10.12
CA ASP A 11 -4.69 -6.51 -10.86
C ASP A 11 -3.93 -6.24 -12.17
N LEU A 12 -2.87 -7.00 -12.46
CA LEU A 12 -2.13 -6.84 -13.71
C LEU A 12 -3.07 -7.12 -14.90
N PRO A 13 -3.22 -6.18 -15.86
CA PRO A 13 -4.15 -6.34 -16.97
C PRO A 13 -3.60 -7.29 -18.04
N LEU A 14 -3.56 -8.58 -17.70
CA LEU A 14 -3.12 -9.67 -18.57
C LEU A 14 -4.06 -9.86 -19.75
N SER A 15 -3.51 -10.17 -20.92
CA SER A 15 -4.32 -10.50 -22.09
C SER A 15 -5.17 -11.76 -21.90
N THR A 16 -6.17 -11.92 -22.76
CA THR A 16 -6.98 -13.15 -22.84
C THR A 16 -6.12 -14.39 -23.06
N ARG A 17 -5.01 -14.28 -23.81
CA ARG A 17 -4.09 -15.38 -24.07
C ARG A 17 -3.39 -15.82 -22.78
N VAL A 18 -2.82 -14.89 -22.02
CA VAL A 18 -2.11 -15.22 -20.78
C VAL A 18 -3.08 -15.72 -19.70
N LYS A 19 -4.29 -15.19 -19.64
CA LYS A 19 -5.36 -15.72 -18.78
C LYS A 19 -5.72 -17.17 -19.13
N ALA A 20 -5.77 -17.52 -20.42
CA ALA A 20 -5.99 -18.90 -20.85
C ALA A 20 -4.83 -19.83 -20.44
N LEU A 21 -3.57 -19.37 -20.54
CA LEU A 21 -2.41 -20.12 -20.07
C LEU A 21 -2.42 -20.36 -18.56
N LYS A 22 -2.80 -19.35 -17.76
CA LYS A 22 -3.00 -19.49 -16.32
C LYS A 22 -4.03 -20.57 -16.01
N LYS A 23 -5.19 -20.52 -16.68
CA LYS A 23 -6.25 -21.53 -16.51
C LYS A 23 -5.77 -22.94 -16.90
N ALA A 24 -4.98 -23.08 -17.96
CA ALA A 24 -4.43 -24.36 -18.37
C ALA A 24 -3.46 -24.93 -17.32
N TRP A 25 -2.64 -24.09 -16.70
CA TRP A 25 -1.77 -24.48 -15.59
C TRP A 25 -2.59 -24.91 -14.36
N GLU A 26 -3.58 -24.12 -13.94
CA GLU A 26 -4.47 -24.46 -12.82
C GLU A 26 -5.21 -25.79 -13.05
N GLN A 27 -5.68 -26.02 -14.28
CA GLN A 27 -6.31 -27.29 -14.65
C GLN A 27 -5.35 -28.47 -14.61
N ALA A 28 -4.08 -28.28 -15.01
CA ALA A 28 -3.06 -29.32 -14.91
C ALA A 28 -2.74 -29.66 -13.44
N GLU A 29 -2.65 -28.65 -12.57
CA GLU A 29 -2.45 -28.85 -11.13
C GLU A 29 -3.63 -29.58 -10.49
N ALA A 30 -4.85 -29.16 -10.81
CA ALA A 30 -6.07 -29.82 -10.35
C ALA A 30 -6.09 -31.30 -10.78
N ARG A 31 -5.78 -31.59 -12.05
CA ARG A 31 -5.73 -32.96 -12.58
C ARG A 31 -4.66 -33.81 -11.89
N LEU A 32 -3.49 -33.26 -11.59
CA LEU A 32 -2.45 -33.96 -10.84
C LEU A 32 -2.90 -34.26 -9.40
N SER A 33 -3.52 -33.28 -8.74
CA SER A 33 -4.03 -33.40 -7.38
C SER A 33 -5.14 -34.45 -7.26
N GLU A 34 -6.11 -34.39 -8.19
CA GLU A 34 -7.22 -35.33 -8.28
C GLU A 34 -6.70 -36.75 -8.53
N TYR A 35 -5.82 -36.95 -9.51
CA TYR A 35 -5.23 -38.26 -9.80
C TYR A 35 -4.47 -38.84 -8.60
N LYS A 36 -3.68 -38.02 -7.90
CA LYS A 36 -2.95 -38.44 -6.68
C LYS A 36 -3.91 -38.81 -5.55
N THR A 37 -5.03 -38.12 -5.42
CA THR A 37 -6.03 -38.36 -4.38
C THR A 37 -6.78 -39.67 -4.65
N GLU A 38 -7.33 -39.83 -5.86
CA GLU A 38 -8.07 -41.01 -6.30
C GLU A 38 -7.21 -42.28 -6.28
N ASN A 39 -5.92 -42.16 -6.60
CA ASN A 39 -4.99 -43.29 -6.69
C ASN A 39 -4.04 -43.38 -5.50
N SER A 40 -4.36 -42.71 -4.39
CA SER A 40 -3.49 -42.61 -3.21
C SER A 40 -3.11 -43.96 -2.59
N ARG A 41 -3.91 -45.02 -2.78
CA ARG A 41 -3.59 -46.38 -2.34
C ARG A 41 -2.44 -47.05 -3.10
N TYR A 42 -2.13 -46.58 -4.30
CA TYR A 42 -1.04 -47.08 -5.15
C TYR A 42 0.28 -46.32 -4.94
N THR A 43 0.27 -45.30 -4.07
CA THR A 43 1.47 -44.54 -3.74
C THR A 43 2.40 -45.34 -2.84
N SER A 44 3.71 -45.21 -3.06
CA SER A 44 4.72 -45.78 -2.17
C SER A 44 4.77 -44.97 -0.88
N ARG A 45 4.65 -45.63 0.27
CA ARG A 45 4.72 -45.03 1.61
C ARG A 45 5.95 -45.51 2.34
N ARG A 46 6.63 -44.58 3.00
CA ARG A 46 7.77 -44.87 3.86
C ARG A 46 7.28 -45.21 5.26
N THR A 47 7.62 -46.39 5.77
CA THR A 47 7.30 -46.86 7.12
C THR A 47 8.51 -47.47 7.78
N LEU A 48 8.51 -47.57 9.11
CA LEU A 48 9.53 -48.31 9.84
C LEU A 48 9.16 -49.79 9.91
N ASN A 49 10.14 -50.68 9.73
CA ASN A 49 10.00 -52.10 10.02
C ASN A 49 10.30 -52.39 11.50
N ALA A 50 10.24 -53.66 11.92
CA ALA A 50 10.50 -54.08 13.30
C ALA A 50 11.95 -53.85 13.78
N LEU A 51 12.85 -53.46 12.88
CA LEU A 51 14.26 -53.14 13.16
C LEU A 51 14.52 -51.62 13.08
N ASP A 52 13.47 -50.80 13.12
CA ASP A 52 13.53 -49.34 12.96
C ASP A 52 14.19 -48.87 11.64
N GLN A 53 14.13 -49.71 10.60
CA GLN A 53 14.62 -49.36 9.27
C GLN A 53 13.48 -48.90 8.38
N TYR A 54 13.72 -47.84 7.61
CA TYR A 54 12.75 -47.36 6.63
C TYR A 54 12.61 -48.35 5.47
N VAL A 55 11.37 -48.81 5.27
CA VAL A 55 10.95 -49.62 4.14
C VAL A 55 9.86 -48.88 3.36
N TYR A 56 9.87 -49.07 2.05
CA TYR A 56 8.85 -48.56 1.16
C TYR A 56 7.85 -49.67 0.87
N HIS A 57 6.57 -49.42 1.12
CA HIS A 57 5.51 -50.34 0.77
C HIS A 57 4.40 -49.60 0.02
N VAL A 58 3.69 -50.32 -0.84
CA VAL A 58 2.48 -49.81 -1.50
C VAL A 58 1.27 -50.38 -0.78
N PRO A 59 0.39 -49.55 -0.20
CA PRO A 59 -0.77 -50.02 0.57
C PRO A 59 -1.61 -51.07 -0.16
N ALA A 60 -1.95 -50.83 -1.43
CA ALA A 60 -2.74 -51.77 -2.21
C ALA A 60 -2.09 -53.15 -2.40
N ILE A 61 -0.75 -53.21 -2.53
CA ILE A 61 -0.02 -54.49 -2.63
C ILE A 61 -0.06 -55.19 -1.27
N ARG A 62 0.18 -54.47 -0.18
CA ARG A 62 0.20 -55.03 1.17
C ARG A 62 -1.17 -55.57 1.59
N GLU A 63 -2.24 -54.84 1.28
CA GLU A 63 -3.63 -55.28 1.53
C GLU A 63 -3.93 -56.57 0.76
N ALA A 64 -3.53 -56.65 -0.51
CA ALA A 64 -3.74 -57.83 -1.34
C ALA A 64 -2.87 -59.03 -0.92
N GLU A 65 -1.63 -58.80 -0.49
CA GLU A 65 -0.78 -59.85 0.08
C GLU A 65 -1.39 -60.41 1.38
N GLN A 66 -2.00 -59.55 2.20
CA GLN A 66 -2.68 -59.97 3.42
C GLN A 66 -3.95 -60.78 3.10
N GLU A 67 -4.76 -60.31 2.16
CA GLU A 67 -5.97 -61.03 1.71
C GLU A 67 -5.62 -62.38 1.07
N LEU A 68 -4.58 -62.43 0.24
CA LEU A 68 -4.07 -63.67 -0.34
C LEU A 68 -3.63 -64.66 0.75
N LYS A 69 -2.92 -64.19 1.78
CA LYS A 69 -2.50 -65.03 2.91
C LYS A 69 -3.69 -65.61 3.67
N GLU A 70 -4.75 -64.82 3.88
CA GLU A 70 -5.97 -65.30 4.51
C GLU A 70 -6.68 -66.36 3.65
N GLN A 71 -6.74 -66.16 2.32
CA GLN A 71 -7.28 -67.15 1.38
C GLN A 71 -6.45 -68.44 1.34
N GLU A 72 -5.12 -68.35 1.40
CA GLU A 72 -4.21 -69.51 1.48
C GLU A 72 -4.42 -70.31 2.78
N ILE A 73 -4.58 -69.63 3.93
CA ILE A 73 -4.87 -70.28 5.22
C ILE A 73 -6.21 -71.04 5.14
N GLN A 74 -7.23 -70.43 4.53
CA GLN A 74 -8.54 -71.07 4.37
C GLN A 74 -8.49 -72.25 3.39
N ALA A 75 -7.78 -72.13 2.27
CA ALA A 75 -7.59 -73.20 1.31
C ALA A 75 -6.85 -74.38 1.93
N ALA A 76 -5.77 -74.12 2.68
CA ALA A 76 -5.01 -75.12 3.42
C ALA A 76 -5.86 -75.84 4.48
N ALA A 77 -6.65 -75.08 5.27
CA ALA A 77 -7.56 -75.67 6.26
C ALA A 77 -8.66 -76.54 5.63
N ALA A 78 -9.09 -76.20 4.41
CA ALA A 78 -10.09 -76.94 3.65
C ALA A 78 -9.52 -78.08 2.78
N GLY A 79 -8.20 -78.27 2.76
CA GLY A 79 -7.52 -79.25 1.88
C GLY A 79 -7.69 -78.96 0.39
N LYS A 80 -7.91 -77.69 0.01
CA LYS A 80 -8.05 -77.23 -1.37
C LYS A 80 -6.72 -76.75 -1.93
N GLU A 81 -6.63 -76.65 -3.26
CA GLU A 81 -5.51 -76.00 -3.93
C GLU A 81 -5.37 -74.54 -3.50
N LEU A 82 -4.12 -74.07 -3.41
CA LEU A 82 -3.82 -72.69 -3.05
C LEU A 82 -4.26 -71.73 -4.16
N PRO A 83 -4.76 -70.53 -3.80
CA PRO A 83 -5.11 -69.50 -4.78
C PRO A 83 -3.87 -69.08 -5.60
N ASP A 84 -4.09 -68.77 -6.89
CA ASP A 84 -3.02 -68.27 -7.76
C ASP A 84 -2.61 -66.86 -7.33
N ARG A 85 -1.37 -66.75 -6.84
CA ARG A 85 -0.74 -65.50 -6.41
C ARG A 85 -0.71 -64.48 -7.55
N ASP A 86 -0.35 -64.91 -8.76
CA ASP A 86 -0.19 -64.00 -9.89
C ASP A 86 -1.54 -63.49 -10.37
N ALA A 87 -2.58 -64.34 -10.37
CA ALA A 87 -3.95 -63.91 -10.65
C ALA A 87 -4.44 -62.83 -9.67
N THR A 88 -4.01 -62.90 -8.41
CA THR A 88 -4.41 -61.95 -7.35
C THR A 88 -3.62 -60.64 -7.41
N LEU A 89 -2.30 -60.71 -7.55
CA LEU A 89 -1.42 -59.54 -7.41
C LEU A 89 -1.18 -58.78 -8.72
N ARG A 90 -1.15 -59.47 -9.87
CA ARG A 90 -0.80 -58.84 -11.16
C ARG A 90 -1.68 -57.64 -11.54
N PRO A 91 -3.02 -57.65 -11.37
CA PRO A 91 -3.85 -56.48 -11.67
C PRO A 91 -3.51 -55.26 -10.80
N ILE A 92 -3.05 -55.49 -9.58
CA ILE A 92 -2.65 -54.42 -8.65
C ILE A 92 -1.27 -53.89 -9.02
N GLU A 93 -0.33 -54.78 -9.35
CA GLU A 93 1.00 -54.40 -9.85
C GLU A 93 0.91 -53.55 -11.13
N GLU A 94 -0.01 -53.89 -12.04
CA GLU A 94 -0.31 -53.08 -13.24
C GLU A 94 -0.79 -51.68 -12.88
N LYS A 95 -1.71 -51.54 -11.92
CA LYS A 95 -2.18 -50.23 -11.44
C LYS A 95 -1.08 -49.42 -10.74
N VAL A 96 -0.20 -50.07 -10.00
CA VAL A 96 0.98 -49.42 -9.40
C VAL A 96 1.95 -48.94 -10.48
N SER A 97 2.17 -49.74 -11.52
CA SER A 97 2.99 -49.36 -12.68
C SER A 97 2.39 -48.17 -13.43
N GLU A 98 1.07 -48.18 -13.66
CA GLU A 98 0.32 -47.07 -14.25
C GLU A 98 0.49 -45.79 -13.40
N TYR A 99 0.28 -45.86 -12.09
CA TYR A 99 0.48 -44.75 -11.17
C TYR A 99 1.89 -44.17 -11.22
N ARG A 100 2.92 -45.04 -11.18
CA ARG A 100 4.34 -44.64 -11.24
C ARG A 100 4.71 -43.96 -12.55
N ARG A 101 4.00 -44.23 -13.65
CA ARG A 101 4.21 -43.57 -14.95
C ARG A 101 3.39 -42.30 -15.09
N MET A 102 2.14 -42.32 -14.62
CA MET A 102 1.20 -41.22 -14.80
C MET A 102 1.56 -40.00 -13.94
N VAL A 103 1.97 -40.21 -12.68
CA VAL A 103 2.31 -39.09 -11.80
C VAL A 103 3.44 -38.23 -12.37
N PRO A 104 4.60 -38.77 -12.79
CA PRO A 104 5.64 -37.98 -13.43
C PRO A 104 5.19 -37.31 -14.74
N ALA A 105 4.34 -37.97 -15.53
CA ALA A 105 3.81 -37.39 -16.76
C ALA A 105 2.91 -36.16 -16.47
N LEU A 106 2.06 -36.24 -15.45
CA LEU A 106 1.24 -35.12 -14.99
C LEU A 106 2.08 -34.01 -14.35
N GLU A 107 3.13 -34.34 -13.59
CA GLU A 107 4.09 -33.36 -13.05
C GLU A 107 4.85 -32.62 -14.17
N ALA A 108 5.24 -33.33 -15.24
CA ALA A 108 5.84 -32.73 -16.42
C ALA A 108 4.84 -31.82 -17.18
N LEU A 109 3.57 -32.21 -17.28
CA LEU A 109 2.51 -31.38 -17.86
C LEU A 109 2.32 -30.08 -17.06
N VAL A 110 2.24 -30.16 -15.73
CA VAL A 110 2.15 -28.98 -14.85
C VAL A 110 3.36 -28.07 -15.07
N SER A 111 4.57 -28.63 -15.09
CA SER A 111 5.81 -27.87 -15.27
C SER A 111 5.83 -27.15 -16.62
N LYS A 112 5.40 -27.82 -17.69
CA LYS A 112 5.32 -27.25 -19.04
C LYS A 112 4.27 -26.12 -19.09
N ALA A 113 3.07 -26.35 -18.56
CA ALA A 113 2.01 -25.34 -18.53
C ALA A 113 2.41 -24.10 -17.72
N HIS A 114 3.08 -24.31 -16.58
CA HIS A 114 3.62 -23.22 -15.77
C HIS A 114 4.70 -22.42 -16.52
N GLN A 115 5.60 -23.09 -17.22
CA GLN A 115 6.62 -22.41 -18.04
C GLN A 115 6.00 -21.60 -19.18
N GLU A 116 5.02 -22.16 -19.89
CA GLU A 116 4.29 -21.45 -20.95
C GLU A 116 3.56 -20.22 -20.42
N TYR A 117 2.95 -20.32 -19.23
CA TYR A 117 2.36 -19.18 -18.54
C TYR A 117 3.39 -18.08 -18.23
N LEU A 118 4.53 -18.44 -17.62
CA LEU A 118 5.58 -17.48 -17.27
C LEU A 118 6.16 -16.77 -18.50
N GLU A 119 6.41 -17.51 -19.59
CA GLU A 119 6.90 -16.91 -20.83
C GLU A 119 5.84 -16.02 -21.49
N GLY A 120 4.56 -16.41 -21.42
CA GLY A 120 3.45 -15.58 -21.85
C GLY A 120 3.37 -14.26 -21.08
N VAL A 121 3.53 -14.29 -19.76
CA VAL A 121 3.57 -13.09 -18.91
C VAL A 121 4.75 -12.21 -19.30
N LYS A 122 5.97 -12.76 -19.36
CA LYS A 122 7.18 -12.02 -19.72
C LYS A 122 7.06 -11.30 -21.07
N ALA A 123 6.43 -11.93 -22.05
CA ALA A 123 6.20 -11.33 -23.36
C ALA A 123 5.30 -10.08 -23.30
N GLU A 124 4.41 -9.99 -22.31
CA GLU A 124 3.51 -8.84 -22.12
C GLU A 124 4.09 -7.75 -21.21
N LEU A 125 5.09 -8.06 -20.37
CA LEU A 125 5.65 -7.12 -19.41
C LEU A 125 6.33 -5.91 -20.09
N LEU A 126 7.12 -6.14 -21.14
CA LEU A 126 7.83 -5.05 -21.82
C LEU A 126 6.88 -4.01 -22.45
N PRO A 127 5.93 -4.40 -23.33
CA PRO A 127 5.02 -3.42 -23.93
C PRO A 127 4.12 -2.74 -22.87
N MET A 128 3.72 -3.46 -21.81
CA MET A 128 2.96 -2.87 -20.71
C MET A 128 3.79 -1.84 -19.94
N GLY A 129 5.03 -2.18 -19.58
CA GLY A 129 5.95 -1.28 -18.89
C GLY A 129 6.23 -0.01 -19.71
N LEU A 130 6.43 -0.13 -21.02
CA LEU A 130 6.60 1.02 -21.91
C LEU A 130 5.35 1.92 -21.96
N LYS A 131 4.15 1.32 -21.99
CA LYS A 131 2.89 2.07 -21.97
C LYS A 131 2.69 2.85 -20.67
N GLU A 132 2.94 2.23 -19.52
CA GLU A 132 2.81 2.89 -18.22
C GLU A 132 3.92 3.93 -18.01
N ALA A 133 5.15 3.68 -18.47
CA ALA A 133 6.23 4.67 -18.48
C ALA A 133 5.85 5.92 -19.29
N ALA A 134 5.23 5.75 -20.47
CA ALA A 134 4.77 6.87 -21.28
C ALA A 134 3.66 7.69 -20.59
N LYS A 135 2.75 7.04 -19.85
CA LYS A 135 1.74 7.75 -19.05
C LYS A 135 2.36 8.49 -17.88
N ALA A 136 3.30 7.86 -17.18
CA ALA A 136 4.03 8.48 -16.08
C ALA A 136 4.82 9.71 -16.54
N GLN A 137 5.46 9.65 -17.72
CA GLN A 137 6.14 10.80 -18.31
C GLN A 137 5.18 11.96 -18.58
N LYS A 138 4.02 11.71 -19.18
CA LYS A 138 3.00 12.76 -19.39
C LYS A 138 2.47 13.35 -18.08
N ALA A 139 2.23 12.50 -17.09
CA ALA A 139 1.79 12.94 -15.77
C ALA A 139 2.85 13.81 -15.08
N ARG A 140 4.13 13.45 -15.23
CA ARG A 140 5.26 14.25 -14.74
C ARG A 140 5.34 15.61 -15.43
N GLU A 141 5.23 15.65 -16.76
CA GLU A 141 5.26 16.92 -17.52
C GLU A 141 4.13 17.86 -17.09
N GLU A 142 2.92 17.33 -16.90
CA GLU A 142 1.78 18.10 -16.42
C GLU A 142 1.97 18.58 -14.97
N TRP A 143 2.47 17.71 -14.09
CA TRP A 143 2.81 18.08 -12.72
C TRP A 143 3.86 19.20 -12.68
N GLU A 144 4.93 19.09 -13.48
CA GLU A 144 5.99 20.12 -13.54
C GLU A 144 5.42 21.45 -14.04
N ARG A 145 4.53 21.44 -15.04
CA ARG A 145 3.86 22.64 -15.56
C ARG A 145 2.98 23.31 -14.50
N LEU A 146 2.13 22.53 -13.84
CA LEU A 146 1.23 23.03 -12.80
C LEU A 146 1.99 23.52 -11.58
N HIS A 147 3.06 22.81 -11.18
CA HIS A 147 3.90 23.22 -10.08
C HIS A 147 4.59 24.56 -10.34
N ARG A 148 5.16 24.76 -11.55
CA ARG A 148 5.74 26.06 -11.91
C ARG A 148 4.70 27.19 -11.88
N ALA A 149 3.53 26.96 -12.47
CA ALA A 149 2.44 27.94 -12.45
C ALA A 149 1.99 28.27 -11.01
N ALA A 150 1.91 27.26 -10.14
CA ALA A 150 1.59 27.46 -8.72
C ALA A 150 2.67 28.28 -7.99
N MET A 151 3.95 28.04 -8.26
CA MET A 151 5.05 28.81 -7.69
C MET A 151 5.05 30.27 -8.18
N GLU A 152 4.75 30.51 -9.45
CA GLU A 152 4.61 31.87 -10.01
C GLU A 152 3.40 32.61 -9.41
N ALA A 153 2.26 31.92 -9.27
CA ALA A 153 1.07 32.45 -8.62
C ALA A 153 1.34 32.76 -7.14
N LYS A 154 2.03 31.86 -6.41
CA LYS A 154 2.45 32.07 -5.03
C LYS A 154 3.34 33.30 -4.91
N ALA A 155 4.38 33.44 -5.73
CA ALA A 155 5.26 34.60 -5.72
C ALA A 155 4.51 35.92 -6.02
N THR A 156 3.51 35.87 -6.91
CA THR A 156 2.65 37.02 -7.20
C THR A 156 1.78 37.39 -6.00
N LEU A 157 1.17 36.40 -5.36
CA LEU A 157 0.35 36.59 -4.16
C LEU A 157 1.20 37.13 -2.99
N GLU A 158 2.38 36.56 -2.73
CA GLU A 158 3.33 37.05 -1.71
C GLU A 158 3.68 38.52 -1.93
N LYS A 159 3.96 38.91 -3.18
CA LYS A 159 4.25 40.31 -3.53
C LYS A 159 3.07 41.22 -3.17
N HIS A 160 1.85 40.85 -3.56
CA HIS A 160 0.67 41.69 -3.34
C HIS A 160 0.22 41.69 -1.87
N ALA A 161 0.32 40.57 -1.16
CA ALA A 161 0.10 40.48 0.27
C ALA A 161 1.09 41.36 1.04
N GLY A 162 2.38 41.35 0.67
CA GLY A 162 3.38 42.25 1.25
C GLY A 162 3.07 43.73 1.02
N LEU A 163 2.58 44.10 -0.18
CA LEU A 163 2.14 45.46 -0.46
C LEU A 163 0.91 45.85 0.37
N PHE A 164 -0.06 44.95 0.53
CA PHE A 164 -1.22 45.17 1.38
C PHE A 164 -0.82 45.34 2.85
N THR A 165 0.08 44.50 3.37
CA THR A 165 0.64 44.64 4.73
C THR A 165 1.25 46.02 4.94
N PHE A 166 2.07 46.48 3.99
CA PHE A 166 2.65 47.82 4.03
C PHE A 166 1.57 48.91 4.09
N CYS A 167 0.51 48.79 3.29
CA CYS A 167 -0.60 49.74 3.31
C CYS A 167 -1.37 49.71 4.65
N VAL A 168 -1.71 48.52 5.14
CA VAL A 168 -2.47 48.33 6.39
C VAL A 168 -1.69 48.87 7.59
N SER A 169 -0.37 48.71 7.61
CA SER A 169 0.48 49.18 8.70
C SER A 169 0.93 50.64 8.58
N GLU A 170 0.45 51.38 7.58
CA GLU A 170 0.92 52.74 7.27
C GLU A 170 2.45 52.81 7.04
N GLY A 171 3.04 51.71 6.58
CA GLY A 171 4.49 51.58 6.42
C GLY A 171 5.27 51.43 7.73
N ASP A 172 4.60 51.31 8.89
CA ASP A 172 5.27 50.93 10.13
C ASP A 172 5.64 49.45 10.06
N MET A 173 6.95 49.20 9.96
CA MET A 173 7.55 47.91 9.62
C MET A 173 8.74 47.68 10.54
N ASP A 174 8.53 47.71 11.86
CA ASP A 174 9.57 47.41 12.86
C ASP A 174 10.15 45.99 12.75
N THR A 175 9.51 45.11 11.95
CA THR A 175 10.00 43.77 11.60
C THR A 175 9.91 43.55 10.09
N HIS A 176 11.05 43.73 9.39
CA HIS A 176 11.36 43.34 8.00
C HIS A 176 10.20 43.31 6.97
N PRO A 177 10.28 44.10 5.87
CA PRO A 177 9.27 44.21 4.81
C PRO A 177 8.85 42.96 4.02
N ARG A 178 9.31 41.77 4.40
CA ARG A 178 9.02 40.49 3.74
C ARG A 178 8.68 39.36 4.72
N TYR A 179 8.61 39.66 6.01
CA TYR A 179 8.26 38.71 7.07
C TYR A 179 7.11 39.27 7.92
N GLY A 180 6.09 39.83 7.27
CA GLY A 180 4.81 40.09 7.95
C GLY A 180 4.30 38.80 8.56
N HIS A 181 3.61 38.89 9.71
CA HIS A 181 3.35 37.84 10.69
C HIS A 181 2.69 36.51 10.24
N SER A 182 2.52 36.26 8.95
CA SER A 182 2.38 34.91 8.45
C SER A 182 3.78 34.41 8.08
N GLN A 183 4.29 33.37 8.77
CA GLN A 183 5.25 32.48 8.13
C GLN A 183 4.67 32.16 6.75
N GLY A 184 5.43 32.30 5.66
CA GLY A 184 4.97 32.34 4.25
C GLY A 184 4.24 31.10 3.70
N ASP A 185 3.51 30.43 4.58
CA ASP A 185 2.79 29.17 4.45
C ASP A 185 1.28 29.33 4.67
N ASN A 186 0.77 30.53 5.01
CA ASN A 186 -0.65 30.81 5.28
C ASN A 186 -1.36 31.66 4.18
N LEU A 187 -0.82 31.69 2.96
CA LEU A 187 -1.40 32.48 1.85
C LEU A 187 -2.78 31.97 1.40
N GLU A 188 -3.12 30.73 1.74
CA GLU A 188 -4.41 30.11 1.52
C GLU A 188 -5.57 30.81 2.24
N TYR A 189 -5.30 31.58 3.29
CA TYR A 189 -6.30 32.36 4.02
C TYR A 189 -6.62 33.70 3.35
N TRP A 190 -5.93 34.06 2.25
CA TRP A 190 -6.18 35.32 1.56
C TRP A 190 -7.57 35.34 0.89
N GLN A 191 -8.53 35.95 1.56
CA GLN A 191 -9.91 36.04 1.10
C GLN A 191 -10.42 37.48 1.17
N LEU A 192 -10.90 37.97 0.03
CA LEU A 192 -11.52 39.28 -0.08
C LEU A 192 -13.05 39.15 -0.04
N ALA A 193 -13.69 40.14 0.58
CA ALA A 193 -15.12 40.38 0.46
C ALA A 193 -15.47 40.92 -0.94
N GLU A 194 -16.76 40.93 -1.28
CA GLU A 194 -17.23 41.41 -2.60
C GLU A 194 -16.86 42.87 -2.88
N ASP A 195 -16.70 43.67 -1.83
CA ASP A 195 -16.32 45.09 -1.92
C ASP A 195 -14.79 45.32 -2.00
N GLY A 196 -14.00 44.24 -2.01
CA GLY A 196 -12.56 44.28 -2.16
C GLY A 196 -11.76 44.43 -0.87
N ARG A 197 -12.41 44.49 0.30
CA ARG A 197 -11.73 44.47 1.61
C ARG A 197 -11.28 43.05 1.98
N LEU A 198 -10.22 42.93 2.79
CA LEU A 198 -9.87 41.64 3.39
C LEU A 198 -10.96 41.25 4.39
N THR A 199 -11.44 40.00 4.33
CA THR A 199 -12.47 39.53 5.26
C THR A 199 -11.96 39.56 6.70
N TRP A 200 -12.87 39.70 7.67
CA TRP A 200 -12.49 39.70 9.08
C TRP A 200 -11.83 38.37 9.46
N GLU A 201 -12.38 37.23 9.04
CA GLU A 201 -11.84 35.90 9.33
C GLU A 201 -10.43 35.74 8.74
N ALA A 202 -10.21 36.12 7.48
CA ALA A 202 -8.89 36.10 6.87
C ALA A 202 -7.90 36.98 7.63
N SER A 203 -8.33 38.13 8.15
CA SER A 203 -7.47 39.02 8.92
C SER A 203 -6.95 38.37 10.21
N GLN A 204 -7.77 37.53 10.86
CA GLN A 204 -7.39 36.82 12.07
C GLN A 204 -6.39 35.70 11.75
N GLU A 205 -6.67 34.89 10.71
CA GLU A 205 -5.77 33.79 10.29
C GLU A 205 -4.43 34.27 9.72
N LEU A 206 -4.40 35.53 9.25
CA LEU A 206 -3.20 36.23 8.78
C LEU A 206 -2.53 37.11 9.85
N ASP A 207 -3.04 37.09 11.10
CA ASP A 207 -2.53 37.85 12.25
C ASP A 207 -2.51 39.40 12.07
N TYR A 208 -3.43 39.96 11.29
CA TYR A 208 -3.66 41.42 11.22
C TYR A 208 -4.46 41.92 12.44
N LEU A 209 -3.79 41.97 13.59
CA LEU A 209 -4.36 42.41 14.87
C LEU A 209 -4.49 43.95 14.97
N ASP A 210 -5.30 44.44 15.92
CA ASP A 210 -5.64 45.88 16.10
C ASP A 210 -4.43 46.82 16.23
N TRP A 211 -3.27 46.33 16.68
CA TRP A 211 -2.04 47.12 16.80
C TRP A 211 -1.22 47.17 15.51
N VAL A 212 -1.50 46.28 14.55
CA VAL A 212 -0.90 46.22 13.20
C VAL A 212 -1.72 47.05 12.21
N VAL A 213 -3.04 47.09 12.37
CA VAL A 213 -3.97 47.78 11.47
C VAL A 213 -4.03 49.28 11.80
N LYS A 214 -3.32 50.10 11.03
CA LYS A 214 -3.26 51.55 11.21
C LYS A 214 -4.11 52.33 10.22
N VAL A 215 -4.33 51.76 9.04
CA VAL A 215 -5.19 52.35 8.00
C VAL A 215 -6.58 51.70 8.06
N PRO A 216 -7.62 52.41 8.55
CA PRO A 216 -8.96 51.86 8.66
C PRO A 216 -9.61 51.67 7.29
N GLY A 217 -10.49 50.67 7.18
CA GLY A 217 -11.31 50.43 5.98
C GLY A 217 -10.73 49.48 4.93
N LEU A 218 -9.53 48.91 5.17
CA LEU A 218 -8.93 47.89 4.30
C LEU A 218 -9.31 46.45 4.68
N ILE A 219 -9.84 46.27 5.89
CA ILE A 219 -10.33 45.00 6.44
C ILE A 219 -11.81 45.20 6.81
N GLU A 220 -12.64 44.17 6.63
CA GLU A 220 -14.02 44.19 7.10
C GLU A 220 -14.08 44.43 8.63
N PRO A 221 -15.11 45.15 9.11
CA PRO A 221 -15.29 45.35 10.54
C PRO A 221 -15.54 44.01 11.24
N ASN A 222 -15.06 43.89 12.47
CA ASN A 222 -15.37 42.75 13.33
C ASN A 222 -16.90 42.57 13.42
N PRO A 223 -17.46 41.42 12.99
CA PRO A 223 -18.90 41.16 13.03
C PRO A 223 -19.44 41.05 14.47
N ASN A 224 -18.56 40.77 15.43
CA ASN A 224 -18.84 40.74 16.86
C ASN A 224 -17.91 41.71 17.59
N PRO A 225 -18.11 43.04 17.46
CA PRO A 225 -17.26 44.00 18.14
C PRO A 225 -17.32 43.73 19.65
N PRO A 226 -16.18 43.76 20.37
CA PRO A 226 -16.22 43.64 21.82
C PRO A 226 -17.19 44.69 22.35
N VAL A 227 -18.14 44.26 23.19
CA VAL A 227 -19.02 45.19 23.89
C VAL A 227 -18.09 46.10 24.67
N THR A 228 -18.06 47.39 24.32
CA THR A 228 -17.28 48.36 25.07
C THR A 228 -17.87 48.40 26.48
N GLU A 229 -17.24 47.71 27.42
CA GLU A 229 -17.30 48.15 28.81
C GLU A 229 -16.77 49.57 28.77
N GLU A 230 -17.63 50.55 29.09
CA GLU A 230 -17.23 51.92 29.30
C GLU A 230 -16.03 51.91 30.24
N PHE A 231 -14.84 52.12 29.68
CA PHE A 231 -13.62 52.28 30.44
C PHE A 231 -13.79 53.58 31.22
N ASN A 232 -14.29 53.45 32.44
CA ASN A 232 -14.58 54.55 33.35
C ASN A 232 -13.43 55.56 33.30
N HIS A 233 -13.71 56.77 32.79
CA HIS A 233 -12.82 57.92 32.82
C HIS A 233 -12.57 58.31 34.29
N ASN A 234 -11.68 57.60 34.97
CA ASN A 234 -11.17 57.97 36.29
C ASN A 234 -9.66 57.70 36.43
N HIS A 235 -8.93 57.59 35.32
CA HIS A 235 -7.49 57.75 35.37
C HIS A 235 -7.15 59.23 35.48
N LYS A 236 -7.02 59.73 36.72
CA LYS A 236 -6.30 60.98 36.97
C LYS A 236 -4.89 60.83 36.39
N PRO A 237 -4.44 61.70 35.48
CA PRO A 237 -3.04 61.68 35.06
C PRO A 237 -2.17 61.91 36.30
N ARG A 238 -1.25 60.99 36.59
CA ARG A 238 -0.16 61.28 37.52
C ARG A 238 0.72 62.32 36.84
N HIS A 239 0.48 63.59 37.14
CA HIS A 239 1.40 64.65 36.81
C HIS A 239 2.74 64.35 37.52
N PHE A 240 3.71 63.84 36.76
CA PHE A 240 5.10 63.88 37.18
C PHE A 240 5.58 65.33 37.04
N ILE A 241 5.43 66.09 38.13
CA ILE A 241 6.18 67.33 38.30
C ILE A 241 7.61 66.90 38.59
N ALA A 242 8.49 67.04 37.60
CA ALA A 242 9.92 66.92 37.82
C ALA A 242 10.32 67.97 38.86
N LYS A 243 10.79 67.54 40.03
CA LYS A 243 11.44 68.45 40.96
C LYS A 243 12.75 68.90 40.34
N ALA A 244 12.91 70.21 40.18
CA ALA A 244 14.22 70.80 40.00
C ALA A 244 14.98 70.56 41.32
N ASP A 245 16.00 69.71 41.26
CA ASP A 245 17.33 69.97 41.81
C ASP A 245 18.12 68.66 41.95
N GLY A 246 19.34 68.67 41.41
CA GLY A 246 20.49 68.04 42.06
C GLY A 246 20.73 66.57 41.77
N TYR A 247 21.66 66.33 40.86
CA TYR A 247 22.77 65.37 40.97
C TYR A 247 22.74 64.39 42.15
N GLY A 248 22.81 63.10 41.79
CA GLY A 248 23.81 62.21 42.38
C GLY A 248 23.30 61.14 43.32
N GLY A 249 23.54 59.89 42.93
CA GLY A 249 24.15 58.94 43.86
C GLY A 249 23.27 57.78 44.33
N ASN A 250 23.65 56.62 43.80
CA ASN A 250 23.77 55.34 44.49
C ASN A 250 22.54 54.43 44.55
N TRP A 251 22.61 53.44 43.65
CA TRP A 251 22.27 52.03 43.86
C TRP A 251 22.44 51.56 45.32
N GLU A 252 21.46 50.82 45.84
CA GLU A 252 21.65 49.48 46.41
C GLU A 252 20.30 48.84 46.81
N HIS A 253 20.17 47.56 46.37
CA HIS A 253 19.18 46.50 46.66
C HIS A 253 17.73 46.62 46.17
#